data_AF-A0A3B9V4E4-F1
#
_entry.id   AF-A0A3B9V4E4-F1
#
_cell.length_a   1.000
_cell.length_b   1.000
_cell.length_c   1.000
_cell.angle_alpha   90.00
_cell.angle_beta   90.00
_cell.angle_gamma   90.00
#
_symmetry.space_group_name_H-M   'P 1'
#
loop_
_entity.id
_entity.type
_entity.pdbx_description
1 polymer ?
#
loop_
_entity_poly.entity_id
_entity_poly.type
_entity_poly.pdbx_seq_one_letter_code
_entity_poly.pdbx_strand_id
1 'polypeptide(L)'
;MPTEGPGKLPVVAIIGRPNVGKSTLFNRLTHSRRALVHDQPGVTRDRLYGLAYSSARQFLMIDTGGLTDSAGTIEQAVRLQVEAALLEANVVLWILDAKDGLT
;
A
#
# COMPACT_ATOMS: atom_id res chain seq x y z
N MET A 1 17.58 -18.68 -14.42
CA MET A 1 16.27 -18.04 -14.16
C MET A 1 15.73 -18.70 -12.90
N PRO A 2 15.61 -18.03 -11.74
CA PRO A 2 15.14 -18.74 -10.56
C PRO A 2 13.66 -19.09 -10.76
N THR A 3 13.38 -20.36 -10.54
CA THR A 3 12.09 -21.03 -10.54
C THR A 3 11.44 -20.79 -9.17
N GLU A 4 10.34 -20.04 -9.12
CA GLU A 4 9.50 -20.02 -7.92
C GLU A 4 8.36 -21.04 -8.09
N GLY A 5 8.00 -21.71 -6.99
CA GLY A 5 6.82 -22.60 -6.92
C GLY A 5 5.52 -21.81 -7.14
N PRO A 6 4.36 -22.16 -6.56
CA PRO A 6 3.23 -21.22 -6.53
C PRO A 6 3.64 -20.01 -5.67
N GLY A 7 4.38 -19.08 -6.29
CA GLY A 7 5.19 -18.07 -5.64
C GLY A 7 4.32 -16.94 -5.15
N LYS A 8 4.52 -16.56 -3.89
CA LYS A 8 3.84 -15.44 -3.26
C LYS A 8 4.07 -14.19 -4.12
N LEU A 9 2.99 -13.52 -4.54
CA LEU A 9 3.10 -12.34 -5.38
C LEU A 9 3.96 -11.26 -4.69
N PRO A 10 4.84 -10.54 -5.42
CA PRO A 10 5.58 -9.42 -4.86
C PRO A 10 4.61 -8.38 -4.28
N VAL A 11 4.98 -7.79 -3.16
CA VAL A 11 4.21 -6.76 -2.48
C VAL A 11 4.81 -5.38 -2.74
N VAL A 12 3.97 -4.45 -3.18
CA VAL A 12 4.31 -3.05 -3.44
C VAL A 12 3.48 -2.16 -2.52
N ALA A 13 4.13 -1.47 -1.59
CA ALA A 13 3.44 -0.49 -0.74
C ALA A 13 3.45 0.91 -1.38
N ILE A 14 2.32 1.60 -1.36
CA ILE A 14 2.24 3.02 -1.74
C ILE A 14 2.20 3.89 -0.49
N ILE A 15 3.24 4.72 -0.30
CA ILE A 15 3.38 5.61 0.86
C ILE A 15 3.47 7.07 0.42
N GLY A 16 3.24 7.98 1.37
CA GLY A 16 3.29 9.43 1.13
C GLY A 16 2.35 10.17 2.05
N ARG A 17 2.51 11.50 2.14
CA ARG A 17 1.68 12.36 2.99
C ARG A 17 0.18 12.18 2.73
N PRO A 18 -0.70 12.54 3.67
CA PRO A 18 -2.13 12.61 3.41
C PRO A 18 -2.42 13.42 2.13
N ASN A 19 -3.44 13.01 1.37
CA ASN A 19 -3.96 13.73 0.19
C ASN A 19 -3.04 13.88 -1.05
N VAL A 20 -1.84 13.28 -1.09
CA VAL A 20 -0.95 13.30 -2.28
C VAL A 20 -1.43 12.43 -3.47
N GLY A 21 -2.67 11.92 -3.42
CA GLY A 21 -3.25 11.11 -4.51
C GLY A 21 -2.95 9.61 -4.48
N LYS A 22 -2.48 9.06 -3.35
CA LYS A 22 -2.17 7.61 -3.20
C LYS A 22 -3.32 6.70 -3.63
N SER A 23 -4.52 6.90 -3.07
CA SER A 23 -5.67 6.05 -3.36
C SER A 23 -6.15 6.19 -4.82
N THR A 24 -5.94 7.34 -5.46
CA THR A 24 -6.20 7.52 -6.90
C THR A 24 -5.26 6.65 -7.73
N LEU A 25 -3.97 6.62 -7.40
CA LEU A 25 -2.98 5.79 -8.10
C LEU A 25 -3.23 4.30 -7.82
N PHE A 26 -3.52 3.94 -6.58
CA PHE A 26 -3.89 2.59 -6.18
C PHE A 26 -5.07 2.06 -7.02
N ASN A 27 -6.17 2.81 -7.07
CA ASN A 27 -7.37 2.41 -7.83
C ASN A 27 -7.07 2.27 -9.32
N ARG A 28 -6.25 3.16 -9.87
CA ARG A 28 -5.84 3.11 -11.28
C ARG A 28 -5.02 1.86 -11.59
N LEU A 29 -4.06 1.50 -10.74
CA LEU A 29 -3.16 0.35 -10.96
C LEU A 29 -3.82 -1.00 -10.69
N THR A 30 -4.82 -1.03 -9.82
CA THR A 30 -5.52 -2.27 -9.41
C THR A 30 -6.81 -2.50 -10.19
N HIS A 31 -7.18 -1.58 -11.09
CA HIS A 31 -8.38 -1.64 -11.94
C HIS A 31 -9.70 -1.88 -11.17
N SER A 32 -9.79 -1.37 -9.94
CA SER A 32 -10.98 -1.18 -9.07
C SER A 32 -12.02 -2.31 -8.93
N ARG A 33 -11.88 -3.48 -9.55
CA ARG A 33 -12.88 -4.56 -9.47
C ARG A 33 -12.60 -5.60 -8.39
N ARG A 34 -11.37 -5.65 -7.85
CA ARG A 34 -10.97 -6.55 -6.76
C ARG A 34 -9.92 -5.88 -5.87
N ALA A 35 -10.34 -4.89 -5.09
CA ALA A 35 -9.64 -4.63 -3.83
C ALA A 35 -9.95 -5.82 -2.90
N LEU A 36 -8.91 -6.55 -2.50
CA LEU A 36 -9.00 -7.60 -1.50
C LEU A 36 -8.83 -6.94 -0.13
N VAL A 37 -9.87 -7.01 0.70
CA VAL A 37 -9.72 -6.69 2.12
C VAL A 37 -9.19 -7.94 2.80
N HIS A 38 -7.97 -7.87 3.33
CA HIS A 38 -7.39 -8.99 4.07
C HIS A 38 -7.72 -8.84 5.56
N ASP A 39 -8.45 -9.82 6.12
CA ASP A 39 -8.81 -9.87 7.52
C ASP A 39 -7.79 -10.77 8.25
N GLN A 40 -6.76 -10.17 8.87
CA GLN A 40 -5.87 -10.91 9.80
C GLN A 40 -6.33 -10.68 11.24
N PRO A 41 -6.62 -11.75 12.03
CA PRO A 41 -6.98 -11.60 13.44
C PRO A 41 -5.82 -10.97 14.22
N GLY A 42 -6.06 -9.83 14.88
CA GLY A 42 -5.07 -9.15 15.75
C GLY A 42 -4.58 -7.79 15.26
N VAL A 43 -4.98 -7.34 14.05
CA VAL A 43 -4.73 -5.98 13.55
C VAL A 43 -6.06 -5.41 13.05
N THR A 44 -6.71 -4.59 13.86
CA THR A 44 -7.96 -3.91 13.49
C THR A 44 -7.75 -3.01 12.26
N ARG A 45 -8.42 -3.35 11.14
CA ARG A 45 -8.94 -2.52 10.00
C ARG A 45 -8.14 -1.27 9.57
N ASP A 46 -7.75 -1.00 8.32
CA ASP A 46 -8.12 -1.49 6.98
C ASP A 46 -6.92 -1.30 6.03
N ARG A 47 -6.16 -2.36 5.69
CA ARG A 47 -5.23 -2.28 4.55
C ARG A 47 -5.92 -2.78 3.30
N LEU A 48 -6.02 -1.91 2.31
CA LEU A 48 -6.55 -2.28 1.01
C LEU A 48 -5.44 -2.94 0.22
N TYR A 49 -5.62 -4.23 -0.06
CA TYR A 49 -4.80 -4.94 -1.02
C TYR A 49 -5.46 -4.86 -2.38
N GLY A 50 -4.69 -4.70 -3.43
CA GLY A 50 -5.21 -4.74 -4.79
C GLY A 50 -4.25 -5.50 -5.69
N LEU A 51 -4.79 -6.39 -6.51
CA LEU A 51 -3.98 -7.05 -7.52
C LEU A 51 -3.71 -6.08 -8.66
N ALA A 52 -2.44 -5.81 -8.93
CA ALA A 52 -1.99 -4.91 -9.98
C ALA A 52 -1.12 -5.66 -10.98
N TYR A 53 -1.07 -5.11 -12.20
CA TYR A 53 -0.38 -5.71 -13.33
C TYR A 53 0.58 -4.68 -13.92
N SER A 54 1.85 -5.04 -14.01
CA SER A 54 2.80 -4.39 -14.92
C SER A 54 2.88 -5.21 -16.21
N SER A 55 3.39 -4.63 -17.28
CA SER A 55 3.59 -5.32 -18.57
C SER A 55 4.41 -6.62 -18.45
N ALA A 56 5.18 -6.79 -17.36
CA ALA A 56 6.02 -7.96 -17.13
C ALA A 56 5.52 -8.90 -16.02
N ARG A 57 4.78 -8.42 -15.00
CA ARG A 57 4.48 -9.18 -13.77
C ARG A 57 3.22 -8.72 -13.04
N GLN A 58 2.55 -9.67 -12.38
CA GLN A 58 1.52 -9.43 -11.36
C GLN A 58 2.17 -9.12 -10.01
N PHE A 59 1.53 -8.27 -9.21
CA PHE A 59 1.96 -7.95 -7.86
C PHE A 59 0.78 -7.50 -7.00
N LEU A 60 0.91 -7.61 -5.69
CA LEU A 60 -0.04 -7.07 -4.72
C LEU A 60 0.37 -5.64 -4.39
N MET A 61 -0.57 -4.70 -4.49
CA MET A 61 -0.39 -3.34 -4.02
C MET A 61 -1.09 -3.16 -2.66
N ILE A 62 -0.46 -2.42 -1.74
CA ILE A 62 -1.02 -2.08 -0.42
C ILE A 62 -1.17 -0.57 -0.30
N ASP A 63 -2.38 -0.07 -0.04
CA ASP A 63 -2.63 1.33 0.36
C ASP A 63 -2.49 1.48 1.88
N THR A 64 -1.62 2.40 2.31
CA THR A 64 -1.39 2.68 3.74
C THR A 64 -2.39 3.67 4.33
N GLY A 65 -3.22 4.32 3.51
CA GLY A 65 -4.12 5.40 3.95
C GLY A 65 -5.38 4.98 4.72
N GLY A 66 -5.68 3.68 4.85
CA GLY A 66 -6.95 3.18 5.41
C GLY A 66 -7.01 2.99 6.93
N LEU A 67 -5.90 3.20 7.66
CA LEU A 67 -5.90 3.12 9.13
C LEU A 67 -6.41 4.45 9.72
N THR A 68 -7.73 4.65 9.73
CA THR A 68 -8.36 5.88 10.26
C THR A 68 -8.57 5.91 11.77
N ASP A 69 -8.30 4.84 12.52
CA ASP A 69 -8.68 4.79 13.95
C ASP A 69 -7.63 4.13 14.87
N SER A 70 -6.36 4.53 14.73
CA SER A 70 -5.37 4.22 15.77
C SER A 70 -5.31 5.37 16.77
N ALA A 71 -5.80 5.15 18.00
CA ALA A 71 -5.78 6.13 19.09
C ALA A 71 -4.39 6.77 19.24
N GLY A 72 -4.26 8.05 18.86
CA GLY A 72 -2.98 8.77 18.84
C GLY A 72 -3.05 10.06 18.00
N THR A 73 -1.92 10.77 17.86
CA THR A 73 -1.84 11.91 16.94
C THR A 73 -1.83 11.43 15.48
N ILE A 74 -2.24 12.29 14.54
CA ILE A 74 -2.19 12.00 13.09
C ILE A 74 -0.79 11.53 12.68
N GLU A 75 0.25 12.16 13.23
CA GLU A 75 1.65 11.82 12.94
C GLU A 75 2.04 10.41 13.41
N GLN A 76 1.60 10.01 14.61
CA GLN A 76 1.81 8.66 15.12
C GLN A 76 1.10 7.61 14.26
N ALA A 77 -0.13 7.89 13.84
CA ALA A 77 -0.89 7.01 12.95
C ALA A 77 -0.20 6.85 11.59
N VAL A 78 0.27 7.95 10.98
CA VAL A 78 1.04 7.91 9.72
C VAL A 78 2.33 7.12 9.89
N ARG A 79 3.04 7.28 11.00
CA ARG A 79 4.29 6.54 11.25
C ARG A 79 4.04 5.03 11.33
N LEU A 80 3.05 4.60 12.10
CA LEU A 80 2.71 3.18 12.23
C LEU A 80 2.26 2.56 10.89
N GLN A 81 1.52 3.33 10.09
CA GLN A 81 1.12 2.93 8.73
C GLN A 81 2.35 2.66 7.84
N VAL A 82 3.33 3.58 7.86
CA VAL A 82 4.56 3.44 7.07
C VAL A 82 5.40 2.28 7.58
N GLU A 83 5.66 2.18 8.89
CA GLU A 83 6.47 1.10 9.47
C GLU A 83 5.92 -0.27 9.10
N ALA A 84 4.61 -0.46 9.22
CA ALA A 84 4.00 -1.73 8.88
C ALA A 84 3.99 -2.04 7.36
N ALA A 85 3.92 -1.01 6.52
CA ALA A 85 4.05 -1.19 5.07
C ALA A 85 5.47 -1.56 4.67
N LEU A 86 6.49 -0.99 5.34
CA LEU A 86 7.90 -1.32 5.10
C LEU A 86 8.24 -2.76 5.50
N LEU A 87 7.58 -3.31 6.53
CA LEU A 87 7.79 -4.69 6.96
C LEU A 87 7.29 -5.73 5.95
N GLU A 88 6.25 -5.41 5.18
CA GLU A 88 5.62 -6.34 4.24
C GLU A 88 6.06 -6.13 2.79
N ALA A 89 6.45 -4.91 2.43
CA ALA A 89 6.76 -4.54 1.06
C ALA A 89 8.08 -5.14 0.57
N ASN A 90 8.06 -5.69 -0.63
CA ASN A 90 9.27 -5.93 -1.41
C ASN A 90 9.73 -4.65 -2.12
N VAL A 91 8.80 -3.76 -2.47
CA VAL A 91 9.06 -2.47 -3.13
C VAL A 91 8.19 -1.39 -2.49
N VAL A 92 8.77 -0.21 -2.27
CA VAL A 92 8.07 0.95 -1.73
C VAL A 92 7.96 2.02 -2.81
N LEU A 93 6.73 2.42 -3.11
CA LEU A 93 6.41 3.52 -3.99
C LEU A 93 6.10 4.76 -3.14
N TRP A 94 7.05 5.67 -3.05
CA TRP A 94 6.86 6.93 -2.32
C TRP A 94 6.30 8.01 -3.24
N ILE A 95 5.09 8.46 -2.95
CA ILE A 95 4.39 9.51 -3.69
C ILE A 95 4.59 10.86 -3.01
N LEU A 96 4.94 11.84 -3.83
CA LEU A 96 5.09 13.25 -3.45
C LEU A 96 4.10 14.08 -4.27
N ASP A 97 3.59 15.16 -3.67
CA ASP A 97 2.85 16.17 -4.41
C ASP A 97 3.86 17.02 -5.20
N ALA A 98 3.64 17.21 -6.50
CA ALA A 98 4.54 17.98 -7.36
C ALA A 98 4.57 19.49 -7.02
N LYS A 99 3.52 20.01 -6.38
CA LYS A 99 3.44 21.41 -5.93
C LYS A 99 4.19 21.62 -4.63
N ASP A 100 4.06 20.68 -3.69
CA ASP A 100 4.68 20.78 -2.37
C ASP A 100 6.13 20.25 -2.38
N GLY A 101 6.49 19.41 -3.36
CA GLY A 101 7.84 18.89 -3.53
C GLY A 101 8.31 17.98 -2.39
N LEU A 102 9.64 17.90 -2.20
CA LEU A 102 10.24 17.18 -1.08
C LEU A 102 10.14 18.06 0.17
N THR A 103 9.26 17.66 1.09
CA THR A 103 9.04 18.36 2.36
C THR A 103 9.03 17.40 3.53
#